data_AF-F4S4W6-F1
#
_entry.id   AF-F4S4W6-F1
#
_cell.length_a   1.000
_cell.length_b   1.000
_cell.length_c   1.000
_cell.angle_alpha   90.00
_cell.angle_beta   90.00
_cell.angle_gamma   90.00
#
_symmetry.space_group_name_H-M   'P 1'
#
loop_
_entity.id
_entity.type
_entity.pdbx_description
1 polymer ?
#
loop_
_entity_poly.entity_id
_entity_poly.type
_entity_poly.pdbx_seq_one_letter_code
_entity_poly.pdbx_strand_id
1 'polypeptide(L)'
;MIERLKSAIMNDSVFQTFLNPQQPITCQTPSLSIIPILLLLFFQCSLLHPQLAFNQNLRLIRLILTPINFWSSLKISIDYCFKPLDQSGIFNFFFSCFGIHLSLKSLEWGLADDHQLKKIHQIRHEFDLDDDDSKKLKKNDDADESIENDKKSSDQLTLESWYIWTVDQFLSARGFQYGWGSHVQPNTRSAMEVFKRLVKVHIVHVAVVAYSVYIRDIGSISKVLDSIGLPNHLVFRILTDSISTFAFGLYIVSITDISYNYYTLLAYLISSFNQSLPNWIKTSYNLKLFLPLYNSPHLTNSLNDLWSLHWHQLFRRSFIFIGGIQFSKLFKFLGFNKQLQKIAGLLGCFLVSGIMHELAIHFVARSPHSNPHYFFNSSGFPGSLLYFMLQPSKQVT
;
A
#
# COMPACT_ATOMS: atom_id res chain seq x y z
N MET A 1 -24.96 6.15 -30.91
CA MET A 1 -24.05 5.34 -30.06
C MET A 1 -23.05 6.23 -29.32
N ILE A 2 -22.32 7.10 -30.02
CA ILE A 2 -21.31 8.02 -29.44
C ILE A 2 -21.88 8.92 -28.32
N GLU A 3 -23.03 9.58 -28.53
CA GLU A 3 -23.64 10.43 -27.49
C GLU A 3 -24.08 9.65 -26.24
N ARG A 4 -24.53 8.40 -26.40
CA ARG A 4 -24.86 7.53 -25.26
C ARG A 4 -23.61 7.14 -24.48
N LEU A 5 -22.51 6.85 -25.18
CA LEU A 5 -21.23 6.54 -24.55
C LEU A 5 -20.66 7.77 -23.83
N LYS A 6 -20.71 8.94 -24.47
CA LYS A 6 -20.31 10.21 -23.87
C LYS A 6 -21.13 10.52 -22.62
N SER A 7 -22.44 10.36 -22.69
CA SER A 7 -23.33 10.54 -21.54
C SER A 7 -23.02 9.55 -20.42
N ALA A 8 -22.79 8.27 -20.75
CA ALA A 8 -22.42 7.24 -19.75
C ALA A 8 -21.08 7.54 -19.07
N ILE A 9 -20.06 7.96 -19.85
CA ILE A 9 -18.75 8.37 -19.33
C ILE A 9 -18.89 9.60 -18.44
N MET A 10 -19.62 10.62 -18.88
CA MET A 10 -19.83 11.84 -18.11
C MET A 10 -20.61 11.59 -16.83
N ASN A 11 -21.51 10.59 -16.79
CA ASN A 11 -22.28 10.25 -15.61
C ASN A 11 -21.58 9.23 -14.68
N ASP A 12 -20.41 8.72 -15.06
CA ASP A 12 -19.65 7.80 -14.22
C ASP A 12 -19.07 8.56 -13.01
N SER A 13 -19.15 7.92 -11.84
CA SER A 13 -18.79 8.51 -10.56
C SER A 13 -17.32 8.92 -10.47
N VAL A 14 -16.40 8.24 -11.16
CA VAL A 14 -14.99 8.62 -11.23
C VAL A 14 -14.86 9.97 -11.92
N PHE A 15 -15.49 10.13 -13.08
CA PHE A 15 -15.42 11.40 -13.81
C PHE A 15 -16.13 12.52 -13.04
N GLN A 16 -17.29 12.24 -12.45
CA GLN A 16 -18.01 13.22 -11.64
C GLN A 16 -17.17 13.71 -10.44
N THR A 17 -16.42 12.82 -9.77
CA THR A 17 -15.61 13.19 -8.60
C THR A 17 -14.52 14.19 -8.94
N PHE A 18 -13.98 14.15 -10.15
CA PHE A 18 -12.89 15.03 -10.58
C PHE A 18 -13.37 16.22 -11.41
N LEU A 19 -14.42 16.08 -12.22
CA LEU A 19 -14.94 17.15 -13.07
C LEU A 19 -15.88 18.08 -12.30
N ASN A 20 -16.68 17.55 -11.38
CA ASN A 20 -17.64 18.31 -10.57
C ASN A 20 -17.40 18.06 -9.08
N PRO A 21 -16.19 18.33 -8.55
CA PRO A 21 -15.78 17.89 -7.21
C PRO A 21 -16.63 18.48 -6.07
N GLN A 22 -17.34 19.59 -6.32
CA GLN A 22 -18.24 20.22 -5.36
C GLN A 22 -19.57 19.48 -5.21
N GLN A 23 -20.02 18.75 -6.25
CA GLN A 23 -21.28 18.03 -6.22
C GLN A 23 -21.16 16.80 -5.32
N PRO A 24 -22.09 16.59 -4.37
CA PRO A 24 -22.10 15.39 -3.54
C PRO A 24 -22.22 14.14 -4.41
N ILE A 25 -21.30 13.19 -4.22
CA ILE A 25 -21.39 11.88 -4.85
C ILE A 25 -22.04 10.93 -3.86
N THR A 26 -23.19 10.39 -4.26
CA THR A 26 -23.89 9.38 -3.47
C THR A 26 -23.08 8.10 -3.44
N CYS A 27 -22.51 7.79 -2.27
CA CYS A 27 -21.90 6.50 -2.00
C CYS A 27 -22.85 5.57 -1.23
N GLN A 28 -22.69 4.28 -1.43
CA GLN A 28 -23.41 3.19 -0.78
C GLN A 28 -22.56 2.57 0.32
N THR A 29 -23.16 1.92 1.31
CA THR A 29 -22.39 1.15 2.28
C THR A 29 -21.73 -0.05 1.59
N PRO A 30 -20.47 -0.39 1.91
CA PRO A 30 -19.83 -1.60 1.37
C PRO A 30 -20.75 -2.81 1.54
N SER A 31 -20.97 -3.54 0.44
CA SER A 31 -21.90 -4.67 0.39
C SER A 31 -21.34 -5.77 -0.51
N LEU A 32 -22.07 -6.89 -0.63
CA LEU A 32 -21.69 -8.03 -1.47
C LEU A 32 -21.55 -7.66 -2.96
N SER A 33 -22.05 -6.51 -3.39
CA SER A 33 -21.86 -5.98 -4.75
C SER A 33 -20.40 -5.71 -5.12
N ILE A 34 -19.48 -5.65 -4.16
CA ILE A 34 -18.03 -5.53 -4.40
C ILE A 34 -17.41 -6.88 -4.82
N ILE A 35 -18.04 -8.01 -4.46
CA ILE A 35 -17.49 -9.37 -4.71
C ILE A 35 -17.19 -9.62 -6.19
N PRO A 36 -18.08 -9.29 -7.16
CA PRO A 36 -17.77 -9.48 -8.58
C PRO A 36 -16.50 -8.73 -9.04
N ILE A 37 -16.25 -7.54 -8.49
CA ILE A 37 -15.04 -6.75 -8.79
C ILE A 37 -13.80 -7.48 -8.25
N LEU A 38 -13.87 -7.96 -7.00
CA LEU A 38 -12.78 -8.71 -6.38
C LEU A 38 -12.52 -10.05 -7.09
N LEU A 39 -13.56 -10.75 -7.54
CA LEU A 39 -13.42 -12.01 -8.29
C LEU A 39 -12.72 -11.80 -9.64
N LEU A 40 -13.06 -10.73 -10.37
CA LEU A 40 -12.42 -10.42 -11.65
C LEU A 40 -10.94 -10.06 -11.46
N LEU A 41 -10.63 -9.34 -10.38
CA LEU A 41 -9.27 -9.00 -10.01
C LEU A 41 -8.48 -10.22 -9.50
N PHE A 42 -9.11 -11.10 -8.73
CA PHE A 42 -8.57 -12.38 -8.29
C PHE A 42 -8.24 -13.28 -9.48
N PHE A 43 -9.13 -13.32 -10.49
CA PHE A 43 -8.87 -14.03 -11.74
C PHE A 43 -7.68 -13.44 -12.50
N GLN A 44 -7.54 -12.11 -12.57
CA GLN A 44 -6.35 -11.51 -13.19
C GLN A 44 -5.06 -11.88 -12.43
N CYS A 45 -5.10 -11.90 -11.09
CA CYS A 45 -3.98 -12.33 -10.25
C CYS A 45 -3.60 -13.79 -10.52
N SER A 46 -4.59 -14.68 -10.62
CA SER A 46 -4.37 -16.12 -10.76
C SER A 46 -3.67 -16.51 -12.07
N LEU A 47 -3.83 -15.69 -13.12
CA LEU A 47 -3.12 -15.85 -14.38
C LEU A 47 -1.60 -15.57 -14.29
N LEU A 48 -1.13 -15.06 -13.14
CA LEU A 48 0.30 -14.91 -12.83
C LEU A 48 0.91 -16.16 -12.19
N HIS A 49 0.14 -17.22 -11.97
CA HIS A 49 0.67 -18.48 -11.46
C HIS A 49 1.89 -18.93 -12.29
N PRO A 50 2.99 -19.43 -11.69
CA PRO A 50 4.23 -19.74 -12.42
C PRO A 50 4.05 -20.57 -13.69
N GLN A 51 3.11 -21.53 -13.68
CA GLN A 51 2.82 -22.39 -14.82
C GLN A 51 1.96 -21.72 -15.91
N LEU A 52 1.25 -20.63 -15.59
CA LEU A 52 0.37 -19.90 -16.50
C LEU A 52 1.01 -18.60 -17.03
N ALA A 53 1.87 -17.98 -16.22
CA ALA A 53 2.33 -16.61 -16.40
C ALA A 53 3.06 -16.35 -17.73
N PHE A 54 3.78 -17.36 -18.24
CA PHE A 54 4.58 -17.29 -19.46
C PHE A 54 3.79 -17.60 -20.74
N ASN A 55 2.50 -17.97 -20.64
CA ASN A 55 1.66 -18.17 -21.80
C ASN A 55 1.22 -16.82 -22.40
N GLN A 56 1.53 -16.60 -23.69
CA GLN A 56 1.25 -15.33 -24.39
C GLN A 56 -0.25 -15.00 -24.46
N ASN A 57 -1.12 -16.00 -24.66
CA ASN A 57 -2.56 -15.78 -24.72
C ASN A 57 -3.11 -15.35 -23.35
N LEU A 58 -2.62 -15.98 -22.28
CA LEU A 58 -3.01 -15.61 -20.92
C LEU A 58 -2.48 -14.23 -20.53
N ARG A 59 -1.28 -13.86 -21.02
CA ARG A 59 -0.75 -12.50 -20.88
C ARG A 59 -1.65 -11.47 -21.60
N LEU A 60 -2.14 -11.78 -22.80
CA LEU A 60 -3.09 -10.91 -23.50
C LEU A 60 -4.39 -10.75 -22.71
N ILE A 61 -4.93 -11.84 -22.13
CA ILE A 61 -6.10 -11.78 -21.26
C ILE A 61 -5.84 -10.89 -20.05
N ARG A 62 -4.69 -11.03 -19.37
CA ARG A 62 -4.30 -10.15 -18.25
C ARG A 62 -4.27 -8.67 -18.67
N LEU A 63 -3.73 -8.36 -19.85
CA LEU A 63 -3.68 -7.00 -20.39
C LEU A 63 -5.07 -6.45 -20.68
N ILE A 64 -5.96 -7.25 -21.26
CA ILE A 64 -7.36 -6.84 -21.55
C ILE A 64 -8.14 -6.60 -20.25
N LEU A 65 -7.93 -7.42 -19.23
CA LEU A 65 -8.58 -7.26 -17.92
C LEU A 65 -8.09 -6.01 -17.17
N THR A 66 -6.88 -5.53 -17.45
CA THR A 66 -6.23 -4.43 -16.74
C THR A 66 -7.07 -3.16 -16.66
N PRO A 67 -7.53 -2.55 -17.78
CA PRO A 67 -8.33 -1.33 -17.72
C PRO A 67 -9.66 -1.54 -16.98
N ILE A 68 -10.30 -2.70 -17.15
CA ILE A 68 -11.58 -3.03 -16.49
C ILE A 68 -11.39 -3.13 -14.97
N ASN A 69 -10.38 -3.86 -14.54
CA ASN A 69 -10.05 -4.06 -13.13
C ASN A 69 -9.51 -2.79 -12.48
N PHE A 70 -8.71 -2.00 -13.21
CA PHE A 70 -8.21 -0.71 -12.73
C PHE A 70 -9.38 0.24 -12.44
N TRP A 71 -10.28 0.39 -13.42
CA TRP A 71 -11.43 1.28 -13.30
C TRP A 71 -12.39 0.82 -12.20
N SER A 72 -12.76 -0.45 -12.21
CA SER A 72 -13.69 -1.02 -11.23
C SER A 72 -13.14 -0.97 -9.81
N SER A 73 -11.83 -1.19 -9.62
CA SER A 73 -11.18 -1.08 -8.31
C SER A 73 -11.12 0.35 -7.81
N LEU A 74 -10.87 1.33 -8.68
CA LEU A 74 -10.90 2.75 -8.32
C LEU A 74 -12.30 3.18 -7.89
N LYS A 75 -13.35 2.66 -8.56
CA LYS A 75 -14.74 2.89 -8.19
C LYS A 75 -15.09 2.39 -6.80
N ILE A 76 -14.39 1.38 -6.26
CA ILE A 76 -14.63 0.92 -4.87
C ILE A 76 -14.50 2.10 -3.91
N SER A 77 -13.46 2.93 -4.04
CA SER A 77 -13.23 4.09 -3.16
C SER A 77 -14.22 5.24 -3.35
N ILE A 78 -15.00 5.23 -4.43
CA ILE A 78 -15.90 6.32 -4.83
C ILE A 78 -17.37 5.93 -4.63
N ASP A 79 -17.76 4.75 -5.07
CA ASP A 79 -19.15 4.29 -5.02
C ASP A 79 -19.51 3.76 -3.64
N TYR A 80 -18.51 3.38 -2.83
CA TYR A 80 -18.73 2.83 -1.50
C TYR A 80 -18.07 3.66 -0.40
N CYS A 81 -18.79 3.83 0.71
CA CYS A 81 -18.33 4.57 1.88
C CYS A 81 -19.10 4.13 3.14
N PHE A 82 -18.48 4.34 4.29
CA PHE A 82 -19.13 4.27 5.59
C PHE A 82 -19.72 5.64 5.94
N LYS A 83 -21.00 5.66 6.32
CA LYS A 83 -21.75 6.86 6.71
C LYS A 83 -21.97 6.89 8.22
N PRO A 84 -22.03 8.09 8.85
CA PRO A 84 -21.80 9.41 8.24
C PRO A 84 -20.32 9.66 7.95
N LEU A 85 -20.02 10.46 6.91
CA LEU A 85 -18.66 10.66 6.40
C LEU A 85 -17.73 11.29 7.46
N ASP A 86 -18.22 12.30 8.20
CA ASP A 86 -17.42 13.00 9.21
C ASP A 86 -17.05 12.13 10.43
N GLN A 87 -17.77 11.02 10.66
CA GLN A 87 -17.50 10.11 11.78
C GLN A 87 -16.75 8.84 11.36
N SER A 88 -16.78 8.52 10.06
CA SER A 88 -16.22 7.27 9.53
C SER A 88 -14.90 7.50 8.78
N GLY A 89 -14.23 8.62 9.02
CA GLY A 89 -13.04 9.05 8.28
C GLY A 89 -11.93 8.00 8.22
N ILE A 90 -11.63 7.33 9.33
CA ILE A 90 -10.57 6.30 9.38
C ILE A 90 -10.93 5.04 8.57
N PHE A 91 -12.18 4.58 8.63
CA PHE A 91 -12.65 3.43 7.85
C PHE A 91 -12.67 3.76 6.37
N ASN A 92 -13.17 4.95 6.01
CA ASN A 92 -13.14 5.46 4.65
C ASN A 92 -11.70 5.64 4.13
N PHE A 93 -10.75 6.04 5.00
CA PHE A 93 -9.34 6.18 4.63
C PHE A 93 -8.71 4.83 4.28
N PHE A 94 -8.88 3.82 5.14
CA PHE A 94 -8.38 2.47 4.88
C PHE A 94 -9.03 1.85 3.65
N PHE A 95 -10.34 2.01 3.52
CA PHE A 95 -11.10 1.49 2.40
C PHE A 95 -10.73 2.17 1.08
N SER A 96 -10.47 3.48 1.12
CA SER A 96 -9.94 4.26 0.01
C SER A 96 -8.55 3.76 -0.43
N CYS A 97 -7.63 3.59 0.53
CA CYS A 97 -6.31 3.03 0.28
C CYS A 97 -6.40 1.62 -0.31
N PHE A 98 -7.37 0.80 0.13
CA PHE A 98 -7.61 -0.53 -0.40
C PHE A 98 -8.04 -0.48 -1.87
N GLY A 99 -9.05 0.31 -2.24
CA GLY A 99 -9.48 0.44 -3.64
C GLY A 99 -8.37 0.97 -4.55
N ILE A 100 -7.61 1.97 -4.10
CA ILE A 100 -6.44 2.47 -4.85
C ILE A 100 -5.37 1.37 -4.97
N HIS A 101 -5.06 0.65 -3.90
CA HIS A 101 -4.11 -0.45 -3.94
C HIS A 101 -4.50 -1.53 -4.97
N LEU A 102 -5.76 -1.95 -4.98
CA LEU A 102 -6.29 -2.91 -5.95
C LEU A 102 -6.17 -2.38 -7.39
N SER A 103 -6.43 -1.09 -7.61
CA SER A 103 -6.23 -0.47 -8.93
C SER A 103 -4.76 -0.54 -9.37
N LEU A 104 -3.82 -0.24 -8.47
CA LEU A 104 -2.39 -0.36 -8.74
C LEU A 104 -1.97 -1.82 -8.97
N LYS A 105 -2.54 -2.78 -8.23
CA LYS A 105 -2.31 -4.22 -8.44
C LYS A 105 -2.80 -4.70 -9.80
N SER A 106 -3.94 -4.21 -10.28
CA SER A 106 -4.40 -4.48 -11.65
C SER A 106 -3.36 -4.07 -12.69
N LEU A 107 -2.78 -2.87 -12.56
CA LEU A 107 -1.72 -2.40 -13.46
C LEU A 107 -0.46 -3.26 -13.33
N GLU A 108 -0.04 -3.56 -12.10
CA GLU A 108 1.12 -4.40 -11.81
C GLU A 108 1.00 -5.78 -12.47
N TRP A 109 -0.12 -6.47 -12.24
CA TRP A 109 -0.36 -7.82 -12.71
C TRP A 109 -0.63 -7.89 -14.21
N GLY A 110 -1.28 -6.86 -14.76
CA GLY A 110 -1.51 -6.70 -16.19
C GLY A 110 -0.23 -6.52 -16.98
N LEU A 111 0.60 -5.57 -16.53
CA LEU A 111 1.76 -5.09 -17.28
C LEU A 111 3.06 -5.86 -16.97
N ALA A 112 3.03 -6.82 -16.06
CA ALA A 112 4.20 -7.64 -15.69
C ALA A 112 4.79 -8.35 -16.92
N ASP A 113 6.04 -7.99 -17.24
CA ASP A 113 6.88 -8.68 -18.23
C ASP A 113 7.60 -9.90 -17.63
N ASP A 114 8.17 -10.75 -18.48
CA ASP A 114 8.78 -12.03 -18.06
C ASP A 114 9.92 -11.85 -17.05
N HIS A 115 10.67 -10.75 -17.15
CA HIS A 115 11.74 -10.45 -16.20
C HIS A 115 11.17 -10.01 -14.84
N GLN A 116 10.12 -9.21 -14.85
CA GLN A 116 9.39 -8.84 -13.64
C GLN A 116 8.72 -10.07 -12.99
N LEU A 117 8.08 -10.94 -13.79
CA LEU A 117 7.49 -12.19 -13.33
C LEU A 117 8.51 -13.06 -12.60
N LYS A 118 9.72 -13.22 -13.15
CA LYS A 118 10.81 -13.94 -12.46
C LYS A 118 11.09 -13.38 -11.07
N LYS A 119 11.01 -12.06 -10.87
CA LYS A 119 11.14 -11.44 -9.53
C LYS A 119 9.92 -11.64 -8.64
N ILE A 120 8.72 -11.75 -9.21
CA ILE A 120 7.50 -12.07 -8.47
C ILE A 120 7.53 -13.51 -7.95
N HIS A 121 8.12 -14.41 -8.74
CA HIS A 121 8.26 -15.84 -8.44
C HIS A 121 9.54 -16.17 -7.66
N GLN A 122 10.39 -15.19 -7.35
CA GLN A 122 11.59 -15.42 -6.55
C GLN A 122 11.21 -15.77 -5.11
N ILE A 123 11.49 -17.02 -4.72
CA ILE A 123 11.31 -17.50 -3.36
C ILE A 123 12.50 -17.07 -2.51
N ARG A 124 12.25 -16.49 -1.33
CA ARG A 124 13.29 -16.18 -0.34
C ARG A 124 13.32 -17.26 0.73
N HIS A 125 14.27 -18.19 0.60
CA HIS A 125 14.39 -19.36 1.48
C HIS A 125 14.56 -19.05 2.96
N GLU A 126 15.07 -17.87 3.32
CA GLU A 126 15.17 -17.41 4.70
C GLU A 126 13.80 -17.20 5.39
N PHE A 127 12.72 -17.14 4.62
CA PHE A 127 11.34 -17.09 5.13
C PHE A 127 10.66 -18.45 5.15
N ASP A 128 11.30 -19.52 4.69
CA ASP A 128 10.71 -20.86 4.70
C ASP A 128 10.56 -21.37 6.15
N LEU A 129 9.54 -22.21 6.39
CA LEU A 129 9.21 -22.72 7.72
C LEU A 129 10.23 -23.75 8.23
N ASP A 130 10.97 -24.40 7.33
CA ASP A 130 11.92 -25.47 7.66
C ASP A 130 13.35 -24.94 7.79
N ASP A 131 13.82 -24.76 9.02
CA ASP A 131 15.20 -24.32 9.31
C ASP A 131 16.25 -25.43 9.07
N ASP A 132 15.85 -26.70 8.95
CA ASP A 132 16.79 -27.84 8.93
C ASP A 132 17.51 -28.04 7.59
N ASP A 133 16.91 -27.70 6.45
CA ASP A 133 17.59 -27.83 5.15
C ASP A 133 18.51 -26.64 4.83
N SER A 134 18.28 -25.48 5.45
CA SER A 134 19.14 -24.30 5.28
C SER A 134 20.56 -24.50 5.83
N LYS A 135 20.75 -25.41 6.80
CA LYS A 135 22.07 -25.80 7.32
C LYS A 135 22.78 -26.84 6.45
N LYS A 136 22.07 -27.62 5.63
CA LYS A 136 22.67 -28.58 4.69
C LYS A 136 23.18 -27.90 3.42
N LEU A 137 22.50 -26.85 2.94
CA LEU A 137 22.88 -26.14 1.72
C LEU A 137 24.10 -25.21 1.88
N LYS A 138 24.44 -24.76 3.09
CA LYS A 138 25.63 -23.93 3.34
C LYS A 138 26.97 -24.71 3.32
N LYS A 139 26.96 -26.01 3.01
CA LYS A 139 28.17 -26.85 3.08
C LYS A 139 28.70 -27.33 1.73
N ASN A 140 28.05 -27.03 0.61
CA ASN A 140 28.52 -27.42 -0.71
C ASN A 140 28.70 -26.18 -1.59
N ASP A 141 29.95 -25.72 -1.74
CA ASP A 141 30.36 -24.62 -2.61
C ASP A 141 30.37 -24.99 -4.12
N ASP A 142 29.62 -26.03 -4.53
CA ASP A 142 29.49 -26.47 -5.94
C ASP A 142 28.03 -26.40 -6.44
N ALA A 143 27.25 -25.45 -5.92
CA ALA A 143 25.79 -25.40 -6.03
C ALA A 143 25.21 -24.73 -7.31
N ASP A 144 25.93 -24.67 -8.43
CA ASP A 144 25.36 -24.10 -9.67
C ASP A 144 24.64 -25.13 -10.57
N GLU A 145 24.97 -26.43 -10.48
CA GLU A 145 24.32 -27.47 -11.29
C GLU A 145 23.15 -28.20 -10.59
N SER A 146 23.08 -28.19 -9.25
CA SER A 146 21.99 -28.83 -8.50
C SER A 146 20.71 -27.99 -8.45
N ILE A 147 20.81 -26.67 -8.65
CA ILE A 147 19.66 -25.73 -8.63
C ILE A 147 18.74 -25.93 -9.85
N GLU A 148 19.23 -26.49 -10.96
CA GLU A 148 18.40 -26.75 -12.15
C GLU A 148 17.59 -28.05 -12.05
N ASN A 149 18.04 -29.03 -11.26
CA ASN A 149 17.35 -30.32 -11.16
C ASN A 149 16.23 -30.32 -10.10
N ASP A 150 16.31 -29.52 -9.04
CA ASP A 150 15.21 -29.33 -8.08
C ASP A 150 14.07 -28.44 -8.62
N LYS A 151 14.31 -27.67 -9.70
CA LYS A 151 13.26 -26.88 -10.38
C LYS A 151 12.27 -27.70 -11.20
N LYS A 152 12.56 -28.98 -11.47
CA LYS A 152 11.73 -29.83 -12.34
C LYS A 152 10.71 -30.68 -11.59
N SER A 153 10.76 -30.79 -10.26
CA SER A 153 10.03 -31.85 -9.54
C SER A 153 8.87 -31.43 -8.64
N SER A 154 8.65 -30.15 -8.28
CA SER A 154 7.78 -29.87 -7.12
C SER A 154 6.40 -29.23 -7.31
N ASP A 155 6.01 -28.66 -8.45
CA ASP A 155 4.62 -28.19 -8.61
C ASP A 155 4.06 -28.59 -9.96
N GLN A 156 3.18 -29.59 -9.98
CA GLN A 156 2.19 -29.77 -11.04
C GLN A 156 1.04 -28.78 -10.82
N LEU A 157 0.36 -28.34 -11.88
CA LEU A 157 -0.79 -27.44 -11.75
C LEU A 157 -1.94 -28.19 -11.08
N THR A 158 -2.06 -28.07 -9.77
CA THR A 158 -3.23 -28.56 -9.04
C THR A 158 -4.16 -27.38 -8.74
N LEU A 159 -5.46 -27.64 -8.63
CA LEU A 159 -6.43 -26.60 -8.23
C LEU A 159 -6.04 -25.99 -6.87
N GLU A 160 -5.54 -26.82 -5.96
CA GLU A 160 -5.10 -26.43 -4.63
C GLU A 160 -3.88 -25.50 -4.67
N SER A 161 -2.80 -25.89 -5.35
CA SER A 161 -1.58 -25.05 -5.47
C SER A 161 -1.89 -23.72 -6.15
N TRP A 162 -2.68 -23.74 -7.22
CA TRP A 162 -3.14 -22.53 -7.92
C TRP A 162 -3.95 -21.61 -7.01
N TYR A 163 -4.89 -22.16 -6.24
CA TYR A 163 -5.74 -21.39 -5.34
C TYR A 163 -4.93 -20.78 -4.20
N ILE A 164 -4.11 -21.57 -3.50
CA ILE A 164 -3.27 -21.11 -2.39
C ILE A 164 -2.32 -20.00 -2.85
N TRP A 165 -1.60 -20.23 -3.94
CA TRP A 165 -0.68 -19.24 -4.50
C TRP A 165 -1.41 -17.94 -4.87
N THR A 166 -2.59 -18.04 -5.47
CA THR A 166 -3.38 -16.87 -5.84
C THR A 166 -3.86 -16.10 -4.62
N VAL A 167 -4.39 -16.80 -3.60
CA VAL A 167 -4.85 -16.17 -2.35
C VAL A 167 -3.71 -15.44 -1.67
N ASP A 168 -2.55 -16.08 -1.53
CA ASP A 168 -1.38 -15.48 -0.89
C ASP A 168 -0.87 -14.24 -1.64
N GLN A 169 -0.85 -14.27 -2.98
CA GLN A 169 -0.47 -13.11 -3.79
C GLN A 169 -1.50 -11.98 -3.74
N PHE A 170 -2.79 -12.34 -3.75
CA PHE A 170 -3.90 -11.39 -3.77
C PHE A 170 -4.05 -10.66 -2.44
N LEU A 171 -3.95 -11.38 -1.32
CA LEU A 171 -4.08 -10.81 0.03
C LEU A 171 -2.79 -10.14 0.52
N SER A 172 -1.64 -10.44 -0.09
CA SER A 172 -0.39 -9.79 0.29
C SER A 172 -0.29 -8.37 -0.29
N ALA A 173 -0.55 -7.38 0.56
CA ALA A 173 -0.33 -5.98 0.22
C ALA A 173 1.11 -5.72 -0.28
N ARG A 174 2.10 -6.41 0.31
CA ARG A 174 3.53 -6.29 -0.04
C ARG A 174 3.93 -7.14 -1.26
N GLY A 175 3.13 -8.16 -1.62
CA GLY A 175 3.49 -9.25 -2.52
C GLY A 175 3.99 -10.49 -1.77
N PHE A 176 3.73 -11.69 -2.28
CA PHE A 176 4.16 -12.94 -1.63
C PHE A 176 5.68 -13.00 -1.49
N GLN A 177 6.15 -13.41 -0.31
CA GLN A 177 7.57 -13.50 0.05
C GLN A 177 8.41 -12.28 -0.38
N TYR A 178 7.76 -11.11 -0.53
CA TYR A 178 8.43 -9.88 -0.87
C TYR A 178 9.18 -9.41 0.37
N GLY A 179 10.36 -9.99 0.56
CA GLY A 179 11.28 -9.57 1.58
C GLY A 179 11.87 -8.24 1.15
N TRP A 180 11.29 -7.16 1.69
CA TRP A 180 11.99 -5.98 2.18
C TRP A 180 13.46 -5.80 1.79
N GLY A 181 13.74 -4.82 0.92
CA GLY A 181 15.11 -4.47 0.52
C GLY A 181 15.92 -5.69 0.05
N SER A 182 17.19 -5.52 -0.27
CA SER A 182 18.05 -6.69 -0.50
C SER A 182 18.46 -7.39 0.79
N HIS A 183 18.05 -6.91 1.99
CA HIS A 183 18.74 -7.24 3.25
C HIS A 183 17.87 -7.38 4.52
N VAL A 184 16.55 -7.23 4.47
CA VAL A 184 15.78 -7.34 5.73
C VAL A 184 15.64 -8.79 6.14
N GLN A 185 15.94 -8.97 7.42
CA GLN A 185 15.94 -10.25 8.11
C GLN A 185 14.50 -10.68 8.44
N PRO A 186 14.25 -11.99 8.55
CA PRO A 186 13.01 -12.53 9.07
C PRO A 186 12.61 -11.92 10.41
N ASN A 187 11.31 -11.88 10.70
CA ASN A 187 10.84 -11.40 12.00
C ASN A 187 11.33 -12.32 13.12
N THR A 188 12.12 -11.77 14.04
CA THR A 188 12.65 -12.47 15.22
C THR A 188 11.98 -12.02 16.52
N ARG A 189 11.04 -11.08 16.47
CA ARG A 189 10.43 -10.49 17.67
C ARG A 189 9.42 -11.44 18.27
N SER A 190 9.55 -11.72 19.56
CA SER A 190 8.57 -12.46 20.36
C SER A 190 7.21 -11.75 20.47
N ALA A 191 6.15 -12.51 20.77
CA ALA A 191 4.82 -11.96 21.05
C ALA A 191 4.83 -10.88 22.14
N MET A 192 5.68 -11.06 23.18
CA MET A 192 5.84 -10.09 24.26
C MET A 192 6.46 -8.77 23.78
N GLU A 193 7.43 -8.81 22.86
CA GLU A 193 7.99 -7.58 22.26
C GLU A 193 6.99 -6.85 21.39
N VAL A 194 6.17 -7.59 20.63
CA VAL A 194 5.05 -7.02 19.86
C VAL A 194 4.03 -6.36 20.81
N PHE A 195 3.67 -7.02 21.91
CA PHE A 195 2.78 -6.45 22.92
C PHE A 195 3.36 -5.19 23.58
N LYS A 196 4.64 -5.20 23.97
CA LYS A 196 5.33 -4.00 24.50
C LYS A 196 5.30 -2.85 23.51
N ARG A 197 5.50 -3.12 22.22
CA ARG A 197 5.37 -2.10 21.16
C ARG A 197 3.94 -1.57 21.08
N LEU A 198 2.94 -2.46 21.08
CA LEU A 198 1.53 -2.10 21.03
C LEU A 198 1.18 -1.12 22.16
N VAL A 199 1.61 -1.39 23.40
CA VAL A 199 1.40 -0.48 24.54
C VAL A 199 2.08 0.88 24.31
N LYS A 200 3.35 0.90 23.88
CA LYS A 200 4.08 2.16 23.62
C LYS A 200 3.38 3.02 22.57
N VAL A 201 2.94 2.42 21.46
CA VAL A 201 2.26 3.14 20.38
C VAL A 201 0.87 3.60 20.81
N HIS A 202 0.16 2.82 21.63
CA HIS A 202 -1.13 3.23 22.21
C HIS A 202 -0.99 4.49 23.09
N ILE A 203 0.06 4.62 23.89
CA ILE A 203 0.29 5.83 24.69
C ILE A 203 0.40 7.06 23.78
N VAL A 204 1.19 6.96 22.70
CA VAL A 204 1.31 8.02 21.70
C VAL A 204 -0.03 8.29 21.02
N HIS A 205 -0.76 7.24 20.65
CA HIS A 205 -2.07 7.34 20.00
C HIS A 205 -3.10 8.07 20.86
N VAL A 206 -3.19 7.72 22.14
CA VAL A 206 -4.10 8.38 23.10
C VAL A 206 -3.77 9.86 23.23
N ALA A 207 -2.49 10.23 23.31
CA ALA A 207 -2.08 11.63 23.40
C ALA A 207 -2.48 12.43 22.15
N VAL A 208 -2.25 11.90 20.95
CA VAL A 208 -2.60 12.61 19.71
C VAL A 208 -4.11 12.63 19.44
N VAL A 209 -4.84 11.59 19.84
CA VAL A 209 -6.31 11.58 19.80
C VAL A 209 -6.87 12.62 20.77
N ALA A 210 -6.38 12.68 22.00
CA ALA A 210 -6.80 13.68 22.98
C ALA A 210 -6.59 15.11 22.45
N TYR A 211 -5.43 15.39 21.86
CA TYR A 211 -5.14 16.68 21.23
C TYR A 211 -6.06 16.96 20.02
N SER A 212 -6.31 15.96 19.17
CA SER A 212 -7.19 16.11 18.00
C SER A 212 -8.65 16.36 18.39
N VAL A 213 -9.13 15.67 19.44
CA VAL A 213 -10.45 15.88 20.04
C VAL A 213 -10.55 17.27 20.64
N TYR A 214 -9.51 17.73 21.33
CA TYR A 214 -9.46 19.09 21.89
C TYR A 214 -9.59 20.17 20.80
N ILE A 215 -8.84 20.06 19.69
CA ILE A 215 -8.99 20.97 18.54
C ILE A 215 -10.42 20.95 17.99
N ARG A 216 -10.98 19.75 17.81
CA ARG A 216 -12.35 19.57 17.30
C ARG A 216 -13.36 20.28 18.20
N ASP A 217 -13.25 20.10 19.50
CA ASP A 217 -14.22 20.64 20.47
C ASP A 217 -14.11 22.16 20.60
N ILE A 218 -12.91 22.72 20.44
CA ILE A 218 -12.68 24.18 20.34
C ILE A 218 -13.14 24.73 18.98
N GLY A 219 -13.21 23.88 17.95
CA GLY A 219 -13.74 24.18 16.62
C GLY A 219 -12.74 24.76 15.63
N SER A 220 -11.52 25.14 16.04
CA SER A 220 -10.47 25.57 15.12
C SER A 220 -9.09 25.56 15.78
N ILE A 221 -8.03 25.36 14.99
CA ILE A 221 -6.64 25.42 15.45
C ILE A 221 -6.29 26.82 16.01
N SER A 222 -6.78 27.91 15.40
CA SER A 222 -6.47 29.27 15.87
C SER A 222 -6.99 29.56 17.27
N LYS A 223 -8.17 29.03 17.62
CA LYS A 223 -8.76 29.18 18.96
C LYS A 223 -8.02 28.39 20.05
N VAL A 224 -7.15 27.44 19.67
CA VAL A 224 -6.27 26.76 20.64
C VAL A 224 -5.31 27.75 21.27
N LEU A 225 -4.88 28.79 20.55
CA LEU A 225 -4.03 29.85 21.12
C LEU A 225 -4.78 30.64 22.19
N ASP A 226 -6.03 31.01 21.89
CA ASP A 226 -6.88 31.75 22.82
C ASP A 226 -7.14 30.93 24.10
N SER A 227 -7.34 29.61 23.98
CA SER A 227 -7.63 28.74 25.13
C SER A 227 -6.43 28.53 26.06
N ILE A 228 -5.20 28.69 25.57
CA ILE A 228 -3.97 28.62 26.36
C ILE A 228 -3.41 30.02 26.70
N GLY A 229 -4.13 31.09 26.37
CA GLY A 229 -3.74 32.47 26.67
C GLY A 229 -2.57 33.00 25.84
N LEU A 230 -2.28 32.38 24.69
CA LEU A 230 -1.25 32.85 23.76
C LEU A 230 -1.85 33.85 22.75
N PRO A 231 -1.13 34.93 22.42
CA PRO A 231 -1.61 35.89 21.44
C PRO A 231 -1.65 35.26 20.04
N ASN A 232 -2.67 35.63 19.26
CA ASN A 232 -2.88 35.16 17.89
C ASN A 232 -1.92 35.87 16.89
N HIS A 233 -0.61 35.74 17.10
CA HIS A 233 0.43 36.22 16.19
C HIS A 233 0.82 35.15 15.17
N LEU A 234 1.38 35.59 14.04
CA LEU A 234 1.80 34.72 12.94
C LEU A 234 2.69 33.55 13.38
N VAL A 235 3.66 33.80 14.27
CA VAL A 235 4.60 32.77 14.77
C VAL A 235 3.85 31.67 15.53
N PHE A 236 2.95 32.06 16.45
CA PHE A 236 2.17 31.10 17.23
C PHE A 236 1.20 30.31 16.36
N ARG A 237 0.61 30.95 15.34
CA ARG A 237 -0.24 30.27 14.35
C ARG A 237 0.52 29.21 13.57
N ILE A 238 1.70 29.56 13.02
CA ILE A 238 2.56 28.62 12.30
C ILE A 238 2.93 27.45 13.21
N LEU A 239 3.27 27.72 14.47
CA LEU A 239 3.60 26.69 15.44
C LEU A 239 2.40 25.76 15.71
N THR A 240 1.21 26.30 15.97
CA THR A 240 0.01 25.48 16.21
C THR A 240 -0.42 24.69 14.99
N ASP A 241 -0.33 25.26 13.79
CA ASP A 241 -0.62 24.56 12.54
C ASP A 241 0.38 23.42 12.31
N SER A 242 1.66 23.65 12.63
CA SER A 242 2.72 22.64 12.55
C SER A 242 2.51 21.50 13.54
N ILE A 243 2.19 21.81 14.80
CA ILE A 243 1.88 20.82 15.83
C ILE A 243 0.65 20.01 15.43
N SER A 244 -0.39 20.67 14.90
CA SER A 244 -1.62 20.00 14.46
C SER A 244 -1.38 19.07 13.28
N THR A 245 -0.61 19.52 12.29
CA THR A 245 -0.20 18.70 11.15
C THR A 245 0.63 17.50 11.61
N PHE A 246 1.57 17.71 12.53
CA PHE A 246 2.40 16.66 13.10
C PHE A 246 1.57 15.65 13.91
N ALA A 247 0.64 16.12 14.74
CA ALA A 247 -0.27 15.28 15.50
C ALA A 247 -1.16 14.42 14.60
N PHE A 248 -1.68 14.98 13.50
CA PHE A 248 -2.43 14.21 12.51
C PHE A 248 -1.56 13.13 11.84
N GLY A 249 -0.32 13.45 11.47
CA GLY A 249 0.63 12.46 10.95
C GLY A 249 0.89 11.33 11.95
N LEU A 250 1.15 11.67 13.22
CA LEU A 250 1.32 10.69 14.29
C LEU A 250 0.06 9.88 14.56
N TYR A 251 -1.13 10.46 14.43
CA TYR A 251 -2.40 9.75 14.53
C TYR A 251 -2.48 8.62 13.48
N ILE A 252 -2.19 8.93 12.21
CA ILE A 252 -2.22 7.95 11.11
C ILE A 252 -1.13 6.88 11.28
N VAL A 253 0.11 7.27 11.64
CA VAL A 253 1.20 6.30 11.89
C VAL A 253 0.86 5.39 13.07
N SER A 254 0.36 5.95 14.17
CA SER A 254 0.05 5.15 15.36
C SER A 254 -1.11 4.19 15.14
N ILE A 255 -2.21 4.61 14.51
CA ILE A 255 -3.36 3.71 14.26
C ILE A 255 -3.00 2.57 13.28
N THR A 256 -2.18 2.86 12.26
CA THR A 256 -1.71 1.83 11.31
C THR A 256 -0.78 0.83 11.98
N ASP A 257 0.14 1.30 12.82
CA ASP A 257 1.05 0.41 13.58
C ASP A 257 0.27 -0.41 14.62
N ILE A 258 -0.66 0.21 15.37
CA ILE A 258 -1.54 -0.51 16.32
C ILE A 258 -2.30 -1.64 15.60
N SER A 259 -2.96 -1.33 14.48
CA SER A 259 -3.71 -2.31 13.68
C SER A 259 -2.83 -3.48 13.23
N TYR A 260 -1.61 -3.18 12.77
CA TYR A 260 -0.66 -4.20 12.33
C TYR A 260 -0.12 -5.05 13.49
N ASN A 261 0.11 -4.47 14.67
CA ASN A 261 0.53 -5.23 15.85
C ASN A 261 -0.60 -6.15 16.35
N TYR A 262 -1.86 -5.72 16.31
CA TYR A 262 -2.99 -6.61 16.59
C TYR A 262 -3.04 -7.80 15.61
N TYR A 263 -2.88 -7.54 14.32
CA TYR A 263 -2.82 -8.60 13.31
C TYR A 263 -1.64 -9.56 13.54
N THR A 264 -0.49 -9.04 13.97
CA THR A 264 0.68 -9.85 14.32
C THR A 264 0.44 -10.70 15.57
N LEU A 265 -0.21 -10.17 16.61
CA LEU A 265 -0.58 -10.95 17.79
C LEU A 265 -1.63 -12.03 17.48
N LEU A 266 -2.57 -11.74 16.56
CA LEU A 266 -3.49 -12.74 16.04
C LEU A 266 -2.74 -13.86 15.31
N ALA A 267 -1.72 -13.54 14.51
CA ALA A 267 -0.87 -14.54 13.87
C ALA A 267 -0.12 -15.40 14.90
N TYR A 268 0.37 -14.80 16.00
CA TYR A 268 0.94 -15.55 17.13
C TYR A 268 -0.08 -16.51 17.75
N LEU A 269 -1.31 -16.05 17.97
CA LEU A 269 -2.38 -16.88 18.50
C LEU A 269 -2.70 -18.04 17.56
N ILE A 270 -2.86 -17.80 16.26
CA ILE A 270 -3.13 -18.85 15.27
C ILE A 270 -1.95 -19.83 15.21
N SER A 271 -0.72 -19.31 15.15
CA SER A 271 0.50 -20.13 15.13
C SER A 271 0.65 -20.99 16.39
N SER A 272 0.10 -20.60 17.54
CA SER A 272 0.10 -21.46 18.74
C SER A 272 -0.65 -22.78 18.55
N PHE A 273 -1.56 -22.86 17.56
CA PHE A 273 -2.28 -24.08 17.16
C PHE A 273 -1.58 -24.85 16.04
N ASN A 274 -0.28 -24.60 15.76
CA ASN A 274 0.46 -25.09 14.59
C ASN A 274 0.26 -26.59 14.26
N GLN A 275 0.16 -27.46 15.27
CA GLN A 275 0.03 -28.90 15.05
C GLN A 275 -1.29 -29.31 14.38
N SER A 276 -2.35 -28.52 14.56
CA SER A 276 -3.70 -28.85 14.06
C SER A 276 -4.09 -28.10 12.79
N LEU A 277 -3.24 -27.19 12.31
CA LEU A 277 -3.55 -26.35 11.16
C LEU A 277 -3.15 -27.02 9.83
N PRO A 278 -3.94 -26.87 8.76
CA PRO A 278 -3.51 -27.18 7.40
C PRO A 278 -2.28 -26.36 6.99
N ASN A 279 -1.44 -26.93 6.11
CA ASN A 279 -0.19 -26.30 5.64
C ASN A 279 -0.39 -24.90 5.04
N TRP A 280 -1.49 -24.67 4.33
CA TRP A 280 -1.80 -23.36 3.76
C TRP A 280 -1.99 -22.30 4.87
N ILE A 281 -2.65 -22.64 5.98
CA ILE A 281 -2.80 -21.71 7.13
C ILE A 281 -1.43 -21.44 7.77
N LYS A 282 -0.60 -22.48 7.95
CA LYS A 282 0.75 -22.32 8.50
C LYS A 282 1.61 -21.38 7.66
N THR A 283 1.47 -21.47 6.34
CA THR A 283 2.19 -20.64 5.37
C THR A 283 1.70 -19.19 5.43
N SER A 284 0.38 -18.97 5.37
CA SER A 284 -0.20 -17.60 5.41
C SER A 284 0.04 -16.91 6.76
N TYR A 285 0.14 -17.65 7.86
CA TYR A 285 0.43 -17.13 9.21
C TYR A 285 1.87 -17.39 9.67
N ASN A 286 2.79 -17.59 8.74
CA ASN A 286 4.21 -17.74 9.06
C ASN A 286 4.75 -16.45 9.71
N LEU A 287 5.09 -16.54 11.00
CA LEU A 287 5.50 -15.40 11.83
C LEU A 287 6.75 -14.69 11.29
N LYS A 288 7.61 -15.38 10.53
CA LYS A 288 8.79 -14.79 9.87
C LYS A 288 8.40 -13.67 8.90
N LEU A 289 7.20 -13.72 8.31
CA LEU A 289 6.67 -12.75 7.34
C LEU A 289 6.02 -11.51 8.00
N PHE A 290 5.71 -11.56 9.30
CA PHE A 290 5.04 -10.48 10.05
C PHE A 290 6.03 -9.39 10.47
N LEU A 291 6.68 -8.82 9.45
CA LEU A 291 7.71 -7.83 9.66
C LEU A 291 7.10 -6.48 10.08
N PRO A 292 7.70 -5.81 11.06
CA PRO A 292 7.20 -4.58 11.67
C PRO A 292 6.80 -3.56 10.62
N LEU A 293 5.61 -2.95 10.77
CA LEU A 293 5.16 -1.99 9.78
C LEU A 293 6.10 -0.76 9.71
N TYR A 294 6.60 -0.31 10.86
CA TYR A 294 7.58 0.75 10.97
C TYR A 294 8.80 0.27 11.76
N ASN A 295 10.00 0.58 11.30
CA ASN A 295 11.24 0.23 11.97
C ASN A 295 11.91 1.48 12.56
N SER A 296 11.27 2.15 13.53
CA SER A 296 11.82 3.33 14.22
C SER A 296 12.26 4.49 13.30
N PRO A 297 11.34 5.09 12.51
CA PRO A 297 11.67 6.15 11.53
C PRO A 297 12.34 7.39 12.14
N HIS A 298 12.16 7.64 13.43
CA HIS A 298 12.80 8.75 14.16
C HIS A 298 14.31 8.58 14.37
N LEU A 299 14.86 7.37 14.15
CA LEU A 299 16.30 7.08 14.28
C LEU A 299 17.06 7.15 12.94
N THR A 300 16.39 7.61 11.88
CA THR A 300 16.96 7.61 10.53
C THR A 300 18.00 8.71 10.37
N ASN A 301 19.14 8.38 9.74
CA ASN A 301 20.21 9.34 9.46
C ASN A 301 20.10 9.97 8.06
N SER A 302 19.24 9.42 7.20
CA SER A 302 19.04 9.91 5.84
C SER A 302 17.61 9.67 5.35
N LEU A 303 17.16 10.44 4.36
CA LEU A 303 15.88 10.20 3.69
C LEU A 303 15.86 8.86 2.95
N ASN A 304 17.02 8.41 2.44
CA ASN A 304 17.11 7.09 1.84
C ASN A 304 16.83 6.01 2.89
N ASP A 305 17.44 6.07 4.07
CA ASP A 305 17.16 5.13 5.16
C ASP A 305 15.71 5.19 5.64
N LEU A 306 15.14 6.40 5.70
CA LEU A 306 13.75 6.59 6.06
C LEU A 306 12.82 5.82 5.12
N TRP A 307 12.87 6.13 3.82
CA TRP A 307 11.96 5.53 2.84
C TRP A 307 12.30 4.08 2.49
N SER A 308 13.57 3.69 2.61
CA SER A 308 14.03 2.37 2.16
C SER A 308 13.99 1.29 3.26
N LEU A 309 14.02 1.67 4.54
CA LEU A 309 14.14 0.73 5.66
C LEU A 309 13.17 1.01 6.83
N HIS A 310 12.94 2.28 7.19
CA HIS A 310 12.28 2.60 8.46
C HIS A 310 10.80 2.97 8.34
N TRP A 311 10.37 3.48 7.17
CA TRP A 311 8.99 3.79 6.84
C TRP A 311 8.23 2.56 6.32
N HIS A 312 6.90 2.59 6.39
CA HIS A 312 6.06 1.48 5.94
C HIS A 312 6.25 1.17 4.44
N GLN A 313 6.29 -0.12 4.10
CA GLN A 313 6.53 -0.59 2.72
C GLN A 313 5.32 -1.21 2.03
N LEU A 314 4.12 -1.04 2.60
CA LEU A 314 2.87 -1.64 2.09
C LEU A 314 2.69 -1.45 0.58
N PHE A 315 2.95 -0.25 0.06
CA PHE A 315 2.72 0.10 -1.34
C PHE A 315 4.00 0.22 -2.18
N ARG A 316 5.16 -0.09 -1.58
CA ARG A 316 6.47 0.13 -2.21
C ARG A 316 6.59 -0.60 -3.54
N ARG A 317 6.15 -1.86 -3.59
CA ARG A 317 6.22 -2.68 -4.81
C ARG A 317 5.43 -2.02 -5.95
N SER A 318 4.22 -1.55 -5.68
CA SER A 318 3.40 -0.84 -6.67
C SER A 318 4.06 0.46 -7.13
N PHE A 319 4.66 1.23 -6.22
CA PHE A 319 5.38 2.47 -6.58
C PHE A 319 6.60 2.22 -7.45
N ILE A 320 7.40 1.20 -7.11
CA ILE A 320 8.56 0.80 -7.92
C ILE A 320 8.10 0.29 -9.27
N PHE A 321 7.06 -0.54 -9.31
CA PHE A 321 6.63 -1.17 -10.54
C PHE A 321 6.01 -0.17 -11.52
N ILE A 322 5.07 0.64 -11.05
CA ILE A 322 4.26 1.55 -11.89
C ILE A 322 5.00 2.86 -12.12
N GLY A 323 5.65 3.40 -11.08
CA GLY A 323 6.45 4.61 -11.18
C GLY A 323 7.87 4.30 -11.61
N GLY A 324 8.65 3.67 -10.73
CA GLY A 324 10.10 3.57 -10.89
C GLY A 324 10.57 2.90 -12.16
N ILE A 325 10.10 1.69 -12.43
CA ILE A 325 10.52 0.90 -13.59
C ILE A 325 10.02 1.55 -14.88
N GLN A 326 8.76 2.00 -14.93
CA GLN A 326 8.20 2.55 -16.17
C GLN A 326 8.85 3.89 -16.55
N PHE A 327 9.08 4.77 -15.58
CA PHE A 327 9.76 6.04 -15.84
C PHE A 327 11.23 5.81 -16.25
N SER A 328 11.93 4.87 -15.61
CA SER A 328 13.28 4.48 -16.03
C SER A 328 13.31 3.94 -17.46
N LYS A 329 12.34 3.09 -17.83
CA LYS A 329 12.18 2.54 -19.19
C LYS A 329 11.90 3.64 -20.21
N LEU A 330 11.03 4.59 -19.90
CA LEU A 330 10.73 5.74 -20.76
C LEU A 330 11.99 6.57 -21.02
N PHE A 331 12.76 6.89 -19.98
CA PHE A 331 14.01 7.65 -20.13
C PHE A 331 15.07 6.88 -20.90
N LYS A 332 15.14 5.55 -20.72
CA LYS A 332 16.00 4.68 -21.52
C LYS A 332 15.60 4.73 -23.00
N PHE A 333 14.30 4.65 -23.29
CA PHE A 333 13.76 4.72 -24.66
C PHE A 333 14.09 6.06 -25.34
N LEU A 334 14.05 7.17 -24.58
CA LEU A 334 14.43 8.50 -25.05
C LEU A 334 15.95 8.71 -25.18
N GLY A 335 16.78 7.70 -24.90
CA GLY A 335 18.24 7.77 -25.06
C GLY A 335 19.00 8.47 -23.93
N PHE A 336 18.36 8.74 -22.79
CA PHE A 336 19.03 9.36 -21.64
C PHE A 336 20.03 8.40 -20.98
N ASN A 337 21.07 8.96 -20.32
CA ASN A 337 22.08 8.18 -19.62
C ASN A 337 21.53 7.44 -18.37
N LYS A 338 22.33 6.51 -17.81
CA LYS A 338 21.91 5.69 -16.65
C LYS A 338 21.57 6.51 -15.40
N GLN A 339 22.21 7.67 -15.20
CA GLN A 339 21.96 8.52 -14.03
C GLN A 339 20.58 9.18 -14.13
N LEU A 340 20.23 9.75 -15.29
CA LEU A 340 18.93 10.33 -15.55
C LEU A 340 17.81 9.28 -15.50
N GLN A 341 18.07 8.05 -15.97
CA GLN A 341 17.13 6.93 -15.80
C GLN A 341 16.86 6.64 -14.31
N LYS A 342 17.90 6.60 -13.46
CA LYS A 342 17.74 6.39 -12.01
C LYS A 342 16.95 7.52 -11.35
N ILE A 343 17.24 8.77 -11.70
CA ILE A 343 16.53 9.95 -11.17
C ILE A 343 15.06 9.91 -11.62
N ALA A 344 14.79 9.61 -12.89
CA ALA A 344 13.43 9.47 -13.41
C ALA A 344 12.66 8.34 -12.70
N GLY A 345 13.31 7.21 -12.45
CA GLY A 345 12.72 6.13 -11.66
C GLY A 345 12.39 6.56 -10.23
N LEU A 346 13.31 7.24 -9.55
CA LEU A 346 13.07 7.75 -8.21
C LEU A 346 11.89 8.74 -8.18
N LEU A 347 11.88 9.72 -9.09
CA LEU A 347 10.77 10.67 -9.26
C LEU A 347 9.45 9.96 -9.57
N GLY A 348 9.47 8.95 -10.44
CA GLY A 348 8.29 8.14 -10.77
C GLY A 348 7.70 7.44 -9.54
N CYS A 349 8.54 6.86 -8.68
CA CYS A 349 8.07 6.25 -7.42
C CYS A 349 7.35 7.27 -6.52
N PHE A 350 7.95 8.45 -6.34
CA PHE A 350 7.39 9.50 -5.49
C PHE A 350 6.15 10.17 -6.10
N LEU A 351 6.08 10.28 -7.43
CA LEU A 351 4.90 10.76 -8.15
C LEU A 351 3.70 9.86 -7.89
N VAL A 352 3.84 8.54 -8.10
CA VAL A 352 2.76 7.58 -7.85
C VAL A 352 2.37 7.59 -6.37
N SER A 353 3.35 7.69 -5.46
CA SER A 353 3.08 7.81 -4.03
C SER A 353 2.28 9.08 -3.68
N GLY A 354 2.67 10.22 -4.23
CA GLY A 354 1.98 11.50 -4.02
C GLY A 354 0.55 11.50 -4.54
N ILE A 355 0.33 10.98 -5.76
CA ILE A 355 -1.02 10.81 -6.33
C ILE A 355 -1.89 9.93 -5.42
N MET A 356 -1.34 8.81 -4.94
CA MET A 356 -2.08 7.91 -4.05
C MET A 356 -2.53 8.61 -2.77
N HIS A 357 -1.68 9.44 -2.15
CA HIS A 357 -2.04 10.17 -0.92
C HIS A 357 -3.08 11.26 -1.18
N GLU A 358 -2.98 12.00 -2.29
CA GLU A 358 -4.00 12.98 -2.67
C GLU A 358 -5.36 12.32 -2.91
N LEU A 359 -5.38 11.18 -3.62
CA LEU A 359 -6.60 10.41 -3.83
C LEU A 359 -7.18 9.88 -2.52
N ALA A 360 -6.32 9.39 -1.62
CA ALA A 360 -6.76 8.91 -0.32
C ALA A 360 -7.46 10.01 0.50
N ILE A 361 -6.86 11.20 0.55
CA ILE A 361 -7.43 12.37 1.23
C ILE A 361 -8.72 12.81 0.55
N HIS A 362 -8.73 12.91 -0.78
CA HIS A 362 -9.92 13.30 -1.54
C HIS A 362 -11.11 12.38 -1.27
N PHE A 363 -10.92 11.06 -1.27
CA PHE A 363 -12.03 10.13 -1.04
C PHE A 363 -12.57 10.13 0.39
N VAL A 364 -11.74 10.49 1.38
CA VAL A 364 -12.17 10.66 2.78
C VAL A 364 -12.92 11.97 2.98
N ALA A 365 -12.41 13.04 2.38
CA ALA A 365 -12.90 14.40 2.59
C ALA A 365 -13.56 14.97 1.34
N ARG A 366 -14.37 14.23 0.59
CA ARG A 366 -15.13 14.79 -0.54
C ARG A 366 -16.50 15.29 -0.10
N SER A 367 -17.12 16.17 -0.89
CA SER A 367 -18.51 16.59 -0.67
C SER A 367 -19.43 15.38 -0.46
N PRO A 368 -20.32 15.39 0.56
CA PRO A 368 -20.71 16.52 1.40
C PRO A 368 -19.94 16.61 2.75
N HIS A 369 -18.71 16.11 2.86
CA HIS A 369 -17.89 16.27 4.08
C HIS A 369 -17.80 17.73 4.50
N SER A 370 -17.84 18.00 5.81
CA SER A 370 -17.85 19.35 6.38
C SER A 370 -16.67 20.24 5.96
N ASN A 371 -15.52 19.63 5.70
CA ASN A 371 -14.33 20.28 5.14
C ASN A 371 -13.86 19.51 3.90
N PRO A 372 -14.36 19.83 2.70
CA PRO A 372 -14.08 19.05 1.51
C PRO A 372 -12.70 19.37 0.88
N HIS A 373 -11.94 18.35 0.53
CA HIS A 373 -10.68 18.42 -0.23
C HIS A 373 -10.93 18.23 -1.73
N TYR A 374 -10.58 19.25 -2.51
CA TYR A 374 -10.74 19.26 -3.96
C TYR A 374 -9.40 19.10 -4.67
N PHE A 375 -9.31 18.09 -5.53
CA PHE A 375 -8.12 17.80 -6.32
C PHE A 375 -8.04 18.77 -7.52
N PHE A 376 -6.89 19.45 -7.71
CA PHE A 376 -6.62 20.35 -8.85
C PHE A 376 -7.68 21.44 -9.14
N ASN A 377 -8.39 21.95 -8.13
CA ASN A 377 -9.23 23.13 -8.30
C ASN A 377 -8.49 24.39 -7.82
N SER A 378 -8.95 25.56 -8.25
CA SER A 378 -8.45 26.89 -7.86
C SER A 378 -8.36 27.12 -6.34
N SER A 379 -9.11 26.35 -5.55
CA SER A 379 -9.10 26.38 -4.07
C SER A 379 -8.28 25.27 -3.40
N GLY A 380 -7.78 24.27 -4.15
CA GLY A 380 -7.10 23.08 -3.63
C GLY A 380 -5.62 23.06 -3.97
N PHE A 381 -4.77 23.00 -2.95
CA PHE A 381 -3.33 22.82 -3.12
C PHE A 381 -2.97 21.33 -2.97
N PRO A 382 -2.31 20.69 -3.96
CA PRO A 382 -1.94 19.27 -3.89
C PRO A 382 -0.69 19.10 -3.00
N GLY A 383 -0.84 19.41 -1.72
CA GLY A 383 0.26 19.54 -0.77
C GLY A 383 1.01 18.23 -0.53
N SER A 384 0.30 17.09 -0.52
CA SER A 384 0.96 15.79 -0.35
C SER A 384 1.73 15.41 -1.61
N LEU A 385 1.18 15.65 -2.81
CA LEU A 385 1.89 15.43 -4.06
C LEU A 385 3.18 16.25 -4.12
N LEU A 386 3.11 17.55 -3.81
CA LEU A 386 4.30 18.40 -3.78
C LEU A 386 5.32 17.91 -2.75
N TYR A 387 4.88 17.58 -1.54
CA TYR A 387 5.73 17.05 -0.48
C TYR A 387 6.54 15.82 -0.94
N PHE A 388 5.88 14.86 -1.58
CA PHE A 388 6.55 13.65 -2.07
C PHE A 388 7.49 13.94 -3.26
N MET A 389 7.09 14.81 -4.18
CA MET A 389 7.92 15.19 -5.33
C MET A 389 9.18 15.97 -4.93
N LEU A 390 9.20 16.61 -3.76
CA LEU A 390 10.39 17.29 -3.23
C LEU A 390 11.38 16.33 -2.53
N GLN A 391 10.99 15.11 -2.18
CA GLN A 391 11.85 14.17 -1.45
C GLN A 391 13.15 13.77 -2.19
N PRO A 392 13.14 13.52 -3.52
CA PRO A 392 14.34 13.13 -4.26
C PRO A 392 15.45 14.18 -4.28
N SER A 393 15.12 15.47 -4.13
CA SER A 393 16.08 16.58 -4.22
C SER A 393 17.20 16.53 -3.18
N LYS A 394 16.98 15.80 -2.08
CA LYS A 394 17.94 15.64 -0.97
C LYS A 394 18.74 14.34 -1.01
N GLN A 395 18.53 13.49 -2.02
CA GLN A 395 19.25 12.19 -2.15
C GLN A 395 20.32 12.20 -3.26
N VAL A 396 20.40 13.24 -4.07
CA VAL A 396 21.29 13.32 -5.26
C VAL A 396 22.52 14.22 -5.02
N THR A 397 22.61 14.86 -3.86
CA THR A 397 23.82 15.51 -3.34
C THR A 397 24.59 14.52 -2.48
#